data_AF-A0A529PYN6-F1
#
_entry.id   AF-A0A529PYN6-F1
#
_cell.length_a   1.000
_cell.length_b   1.000
_cell.length_c   1.000
_cell.angle_alpha   90.00
_cell.angle_beta   90.00
_cell.angle_gamma   90.00
#
_symmetry.space_group_name_H-M   'P 1'
#
loop_
_entity.id
_entity.type
_entity.pdbx_description
1 polymer ?
#
loop_
_entity_poly.entity_id
_entity_poly.type
_entity_poly.pdbx_seq_one_letter_code
_entity_poly.pdbx_strand_id
1 'polypeptide(L)'
;YDETPAIVDLSDGKAGDGIPIDAMTKEWGDAEAAFAAAPVRICAAYNTPREFQAAMEPHGLIARWEGDELTIWEPSQWLDGMARTYAEWFGVPFENVRLVSPYIG
;
A
#
# COMPACT_ATOMS: atom_id res chain seq x y z
N TYR A 1 -15.74 19.18 12.85
CA TYR A 1 -15.26 19.39 11.46
C TYR A 1 -16.49 19.59 10.60
N ASP A 2 -16.37 20.35 9.51
CA ASP A 2 -17.46 20.47 8.54
C ASP A 2 -17.57 19.16 7.77
N GLU A 3 -18.77 18.56 7.76
CA GLU A 3 -18.99 17.28 7.09
C GLU A 3 -18.98 17.44 5.57
N THR A 4 -18.25 16.56 4.89
CA THR A 4 -18.26 16.46 3.43
C THR A 4 -18.69 15.07 2.99
N PRO A 5 -19.34 14.91 1.82
CA PRO A 5 -19.67 13.59 1.28
C PRO A 5 -18.41 12.71 1.15
N ALA A 6 -18.49 11.46 1.61
CA ALA A 6 -17.42 10.48 1.47
C ALA A 6 -17.74 9.46 0.37
N ILE A 7 -16.70 8.99 -0.32
CA ILE A 7 -16.73 7.82 -1.20
C ILE A 7 -16.07 6.69 -0.42
N VAL A 8 -16.83 5.64 -0.11
CA VAL A 8 -16.39 4.58 0.82
C VAL A 8 -16.20 3.22 0.15
N ASP A 9 -16.66 3.07 -1.09
CA ASP A 9 -16.61 1.83 -1.85
C ASP A 9 -16.36 2.09 -3.34
N LEU A 10 -15.72 1.14 -4.04
CA LEU A 10 -15.46 1.22 -5.48
C LEU A 10 -16.74 1.15 -6.33
N SER A 11 -17.82 0.57 -5.80
CA SER A 11 -19.13 0.52 -6.45
C SER A 11 -19.97 1.78 -6.23
N ASP A 12 -19.48 2.75 -5.46
CA ASP A 12 -20.15 4.04 -5.32
C ASP A 12 -20.16 4.75 -6.68
N GLY A 13 -21.35 5.17 -7.15
CA GLY A 13 -21.49 5.88 -8.42
C GLY A 13 -20.71 7.20 -8.50
N LYS A 14 -20.21 7.70 -7.36
CA LYS A 14 -19.33 8.87 -7.27
C LYS A 14 -17.84 8.53 -7.38
N ALA A 15 -17.45 7.26 -7.34
CA ALA A 15 -16.05 6.82 -7.38
C ALA A 15 -15.34 7.15 -8.70
N GLY A 16 -16.10 7.41 -9.77
CA GLY A 16 -15.58 7.69 -11.12
C GLY A 16 -14.93 6.46 -11.75
N ASP A 17 -14.34 6.64 -12.93
CA ASP A 17 -13.81 5.53 -13.74
C ASP A 17 -12.40 5.06 -13.32
N GLY A 18 -11.85 5.62 -12.23
CA GLY A 18 -10.48 5.41 -11.81
C GLY A 18 -9.45 6.11 -12.71
N ILE A 19 -8.17 5.94 -12.40
CA ILE A 19 -7.06 6.47 -13.21
C ILE A 19 -6.42 5.27 -13.93
N PRO A 20 -6.60 5.13 -15.25
CA PRO A 20 -5.90 4.07 -15.98
C PRO A 20 -4.39 4.30 -15.93
N ILE A 21 -3.64 3.23 -15.72
CA ILE A 21 -2.18 3.25 -15.77
C ILE A 21 -1.78 2.55 -17.07
N ASP A 22 -1.64 3.32 -18.16
CA ASP A 22 -1.42 2.79 -19.51
C ASP A 22 -0.23 1.81 -19.60
N ALA A 23 0.83 2.03 -18.82
CA ALA A 23 1.99 1.14 -18.76
C ALA A 23 1.65 -0.28 -18.25
N MET A 24 0.56 -0.41 -17.49
CA MET A 24 0.03 -1.69 -17.00
C MET A 24 -0.95 -2.35 -17.97
N THR A 25 -1.43 -1.63 -18.99
CA THR A 25 -2.22 -2.22 -20.08
C THR A 25 -1.35 -3.22 -20.85
N LYS A 26 -1.89 -4.43 -21.06
CA LYS A 26 -1.24 -5.50 -21.81
C LYS A 26 -2.18 -6.00 -22.88
N GLU A 27 -1.67 -6.15 -24.10
CA GLU A 27 -2.41 -6.66 -25.25
C GLU A 27 -1.61 -7.77 -25.92
N TRP A 28 -2.30 -8.77 -26.45
CA TRP A 28 -1.70 -9.86 -27.21
C TRP A 28 -2.69 -10.38 -28.24
N GLY A 29 -2.36 -10.26 -29.53
CA GLY A 29 -3.26 -10.64 -30.61
C GLY A 29 -4.54 -9.79 -30.65
N ASP A 30 -5.60 -10.35 -31.25
CA ASP A 30 -6.93 -9.71 -31.33
C ASP A 30 -7.90 -10.43 -30.38
N ALA A 31 -7.93 -9.98 -29.13
CA ALA A 31 -8.76 -10.58 -28.08
C ALA A 31 -10.26 -10.40 -28.36
N GLU A 32 -10.66 -9.28 -28.96
CA GLU A 32 -12.07 -9.00 -29.28
C GLU A 32 -12.60 -9.94 -30.36
N ALA A 33 -11.87 -10.10 -31.47
CA ALA A 33 -12.26 -11.03 -32.52
C ALA A 33 -12.26 -12.49 -32.04
N ALA A 34 -11.24 -12.88 -31.27
CA ALA A 34 -11.17 -14.22 -30.69
C ALA A 34 -12.35 -14.51 -29.74
N PHE A 35 -12.70 -13.54 -28.88
CA PHE A 35 -13.85 -13.66 -27.99
C PHE A 35 -15.16 -13.74 -28.78
N ALA A 36 -15.35 -12.91 -29.80
CA ALA A 36 -16.56 -12.89 -30.61
C ALA A 36 -16.79 -14.21 -31.38
N ALA A 37 -15.72 -14.86 -31.84
CA ALA A 37 -15.76 -16.12 -32.57
C ALA A 37 -15.87 -17.38 -31.68
N ALA A 38 -15.69 -17.26 -30.36
CA ALA A 38 -15.65 -18.40 -29.46
C ALA A 38 -17.01 -19.13 -29.36
N PRO A 39 -17.05 -20.47 -29.42
CA PRO A 39 -18.29 -21.24 -29.32
C PRO A 39 -18.94 -21.17 -27.93
N VAL A 40 -18.14 -20.87 -26.90
CA VAL A 40 -18.59 -20.65 -25.51
C VAL A 40 -17.97 -19.36 -25.01
N ARG A 41 -18.79 -18.50 -24.39
CA ARG A 41 -18.40 -17.20 -23.83
C ARG A 41 -19.01 -17.06 -22.44
N ILE A 42 -18.22 -16.59 -21.48
CA ILE A 42 -18.67 -16.32 -20.11
C ILE A 42 -18.43 -14.84 -19.84
N CYS A 43 -19.48 -14.10 -19.52
CA CYS A 43 -19.41 -12.72 -19.06
C CYS A 43 -19.93 -12.69 -17.63
N ALA A 44 -19.02 -12.49 -16.67
CA ALA A 44 -19.36 -12.41 -15.26
C ALA A 44 -18.49 -11.34 -14.60
N ALA A 45 -19.05 -10.68 -13.58
CA ALA A 45 -18.33 -9.79 -12.70
C ALA A 45 -18.13 -10.49 -11.35
N TYR A 46 -16.91 -10.41 -10.84
CA TYR A 46 -16.54 -10.96 -9.54
C TYR A 46 -15.93 -9.85 -8.70
N ASN A 47 -16.16 -9.89 -7.39
CA ASN A 47 -15.51 -9.01 -6.44
C ASN A 47 -14.67 -9.86 -5.47
N THR A 48 -13.71 -9.20 -4.83
CA THR A 48 -12.92 -9.78 -3.75
C THR A 48 -13.09 -8.88 -2.54
N PRO A 49 -13.46 -9.42 -1.37
CA PRO A 49 -13.63 -8.61 -0.17
C PRO A 49 -12.29 -8.01 0.25
N ARG A 50 -12.36 -6.92 1.03
CA ARG A 50 -11.16 -6.37 1.68
C ARG A 50 -10.68 -7.35 2.74
N GLU A 51 -9.40 -7.67 2.69
CA GLU A 51 -8.71 -8.42 3.72
C GLU A 51 -7.91 -7.47 4.61
N PHE A 52 -7.86 -7.79 5.90
CA PHE A 52 -7.09 -7.05 6.90
C PHE A 52 -6.06 -7.98 7.51
N GLN A 53 -4.84 -7.48 7.69
CA GLN A 53 -3.71 -8.35 8.03
C GLN A 53 -3.81 -8.95 9.44
N ALA A 54 -4.46 -8.24 10.37
CA ALA A 54 -4.74 -8.70 11.73
C ALA A 54 -3.52 -9.41 12.40
N ALA A 55 -2.34 -8.81 12.24
CA ALA A 55 -1.09 -9.32 12.83
C ALA A 55 -1.25 -9.50 14.34
N MET A 56 -0.68 -10.58 14.90
CA MET A 56 -0.82 -10.87 16.33
C MET A 56 -0.02 -9.87 17.16
N GLU A 57 1.10 -9.37 16.61
CA GLU A 57 1.80 -8.19 17.10
C GLU A 57 1.28 -6.92 16.38
N PRO A 58 0.60 -6.00 17.09
CA PRO A 58 0.16 -4.74 16.50
C PRO A 58 1.34 -3.80 16.23
N HIS A 59 1.11 -2.80 15.38
CA HIS A 59 2.07 -1.71 15.20
C HIS A 59 2.37 -0.99 16.52
N GLY A 60 3.65 -0.90 16.84
CA GLY A 60 4.18 -0.21 18.00
C GLY A 60 5.67 0.06 17.82
N LEU A 61 6.19 1.05 18.53
CA LEU A 61 7.61 1.38 18.49
C LEU A 61 8.11 1.88 19.83
N ILE A 62 9.41 1.74 20.05
CA ILE A 62 10.17 2.42 21.09
C ILE A 62 11.21 3.29 20.38
N ALA A 63 11.34 4.54 20.79
CA ALA A 63 12.35 5.44 20.26
C ALA A 63 13.24 5.95 21.40
N ARG A 64 14.54 6.05 21.13
CA ARG A 64 15.51 6.62 22.05
C ARG A 64 16.42 7.57 21.30
N TRP A 65 16.53 8.78 21.84
CA TRP A 65 17.51 9.77 21.42
C TRP A 65 18.75 9.70 22.31
N GLU A 66 19.92 9.83 21.69
CA GLU A 66 21.21 10.01 22.34
C GLU A 66 21.98 11.11 21.59
N GLY A 67 21.88 12.35 22.07
CA GLY A 67 22.37 13.50 21.31
C GLY A 67 21.62 13.63 19.99
N ASP A 68 22.36 13.62 18.88
CA ASP A 68 21.82 13.73 17.53
C ASP A 68 21.49 12.37 16.89
N GLU A 69 21.71 11.25 17.60
CA GLU A 69 21.41 9.90 17.14
C GLU A 69 20.03 9.42 17.63
N LEU A 70 19.26 8.83 16.73
CA LEU A 70 17.95 8.24 16.98
C LEU A 70 17.99 6.73 16.76
N THR A 71 17.73 5.96 17.80
CA THR A 71 17.48 4.52 17.67
C THR A 71 15.99 4.22 17.83
N ILE A 72 15.42 3.47 16.88
CA ILE A 72 14.04 3.01 16.91
C ILE A 72 13.99 1.48 16.90
N TRP A 73 13.17 0.91 17.78
CA TRP A 73 12.76 -0.49 17.76
C TRP A 73 11.31 -0.55 17.30
N GLU A 74 11.07 -1.12 16.12
CA GLU A 74 9.73 -1.33 15.56
C GLU A 74 9.70 -2.62 14.73
N PRO A 75 8.55 -3.34 14.66
CA PRO A 75 8.40 -4.54 13.83
C PRO A 75 8.21 -4.14 12.37
N SER A 76 9.30 -3.73 11.72
CA SER A 76 9.30 -3.15 10.37
C SER A 76 9.71 -4.15 9.29
N GLN A 77 8.93 -4.18 8.20
CA GLN A 77 9.25 -4.92 6.97
C GLN A 77 10.11 -4.10 5.99
N TRP A 78 10.37 -2.81 6.28
CA TRP A 78 11.06 -1.90 5.36
C TRP A 78 12.05 -0.97 6.09
N LEU A 79 13.13 -1.57 6.60
CA LEU A 79 14.12 -0.91 7.46
C LEU A 79 14.69 0.39 6.85
N ASP A 80 15.33 0.33 5.69
CA ASP A 80 16.00 1.50 5.10
C ASP A 80 15.02 2.62 4.75
N GLY A 81 13.83 2.25 4.24
CA GLY A 81 12.79 3.22 3.90
C GLY A 81 12.25 3.94 5.13
N MET A 82 12.00 3.21 6.21
CA MET A 82 11.54 3.79 7.46
C MET A 82 12.62 4.64 8.13
N ALA A 83 13.88 4.18 8.14
CA ALA A 83 15.02 4.96 8.64
C ALA A 83 15.13 6.32 7.93
N ARG A 84 15.03 6.31 6.61
CA ARG A 84 15.03 7.53 5.79
C ARG A 84 13.84 8.43 6.10
N THR A 85 12.66 7.86 6.26
CA THR A 85 11.45 8.62 6.59
C THR A 85 11.59 9.33 7.94
N TYR A 86 12.12 8.65 8.96
CA TYR A 86 12.38 9.27 10.27
C TYR A 86 13.43 10.38 10.18
N ALA A 87 14.52 10.17 9.41
CA ALA A 87 15.53 11.19 9.18
C ALA A 87 14.93 12.46 8.55
N GLU A 88 14.09 12.30 7.53
CA GLU A 88 13.40 13.38 6.83
C GLU A 88 12.41 14.12 7.76
N TRP A 89 11.61 13.40 8.55
CA TRP A 89 10.63 14.01 9.46
C TRP A 89 11.27 14.82 10.59
N PHE A 90 12.37 14.32 11.16
CA PHE A 90 13.06 14.98 12.27
C PHE A 90 14.18 15.92 11.83
N GLY A 91 14.52 15.95 10.53
CA GLY A 91 15.55 16.82 9.99
C GLY A 91 16.97 16.46 10.44
N VAL A 92 17.23 15.17 10.66
CA VAL A 92 18.56 14.65 11.07
C VAL A 92 19.24 13.90 9.91
N PRO A 93 20.58 13.77 9.91
CA PRO A 93 21.28 12.94 8.93
C PRO A 93 20.79 11.49 8.95
N PHE A 94 20.80 10.82 7.80
CA PHE A 94 20.33 9.43 7.69
C PHE A 94 21.18 8.48 8.53
N GLU A 95 22.50 8.69 8.53
CA GLU A 95 23.47 7.93 9.32
C GLU A 95 23.24 8.02 10.84
N ASN A 96 22.50 9.04 11.29
CA ASN A 96 22.14 9.22 12.69
C ASN A 96 20.87 8.43 13.08
N VAL A 97 20.19 7.78 12.13
CA VAL A 97 18.98 6.99 12.40
C VAL A 97 19.28 5.50 12.30
N ARG A 98 19.06 4.79 13.40
CA ARG A 98 19.21 3.35 13.49
C ARG A 98 17.86 2.68 13.74
N LEU A 99 17.44 1.80 12.83
CA LEU A 99 16.29 0.91 13.07
C LEU A 99 16.74 -0.47 13.52
N VAL A 100 15.98 -1.06 14.45
CA VAL A 100 16.21 -2.40 14.98
C VAL A 100 14.89 -3.18 14.93
N SER A 101 14.80 -4.12 13.99
CA SER A 101 13.65 -5.03 13.81
C SER A 101 14.15 -6.48 13.71
N PRO A 102 14.39 -7.17 14.84
CA PRO A 102 14.91 -8.54 14.80
C PRO A 102 13.84 -9.55 14.38
N TYR A 103 12.58 -9.33 14.78
CA TYR A 103 11.43 -10.22 14.54
C TYR A 103 10.15 -9.39 14.37
N ILE A 104 9.14 -9.98 13.73
CA ILE A 104 7.79 -9.42 13.53
C ILE A 104 6.78 -10.54 13.83
N GLY A 105 5.76 -10.26 14.64
CA GLY A 105 4.70 -11.19 15.03
C GLY A 105 3.31 -10.89 14.47
#